data_AF-A0A7Z9S591-F1
#
_entry.id   AF-A0A7Z9S591-F1
#
_cell.length_a   1.000
_cell.length_b   1.000
_cell.length_c   1.000
_cell.angle_alpha   90.00
_cell.angle_beta   90.00
_cell.angle_gamma   90.00
#
_symmetry.space_group_name_H-M   'P 1'
#
loop_
_entity.id
_entity.type
_entity.pdbx_description
1 polymer ?
#
loop_
_entity_poly.entity_id
_entity_poly.type
_entity_poly.pdbx_seq_one_letter_code
_entity_poly.pdbx_strand_id
1 'polypeptide(L)' 'MQLPMHRSPRCLAKTRRATLCQSPAMPNGRCRLHGGKSPGAPCGEGNGNYRHGFYTKASISNRRHIAELIRSCRELMDCL' A
#
# COMPACT_ATOMS: atom_id res chain seq x y z
N MET A 1 -11.68 6.42 32.44
CA MET A 1 -12.50 5.93 31.31
C MET A 1 -11.89 6.37 30.00
N GLN A 2 -11.40 5.45 29.16
CA GLN A 2 -10.93 5.80 27.80
C GLN A 2 -12.13 5.81 26.86
N LEU A 3 -12.41 6.97 26.27
CA LEU A 3 -13.44 7.09 25.24
C LEU A 3 -13.02 6.36 23.96
N PRO A 4 -13.95 5.86 23.14
CA PRO A 4 -13.64 5.21 21.86
C PRO A 4 -12.73 6.05 20.96
N MET A 5 -12.91 7.38 20.99
CA MET A 5 -12.07 8.32 20.26
C MET A 5 -10.60 8.33 20.71
N HIS A 6 -10.28 7.93 21.94
CA HIS A 6 -8.90 7.87 22.44
C HIS A 6 -8.17 6.62 21.95
N ARG A 7 -8.91 5.55 21.64
CA ARG A 7 -8.36 4.28 21.14
C ARG A 7 -8.25 4.21 19.62
N SER A 8 -8.98 5.07 18.89
CA SER A 8 -8.91 5.10 17.43
C SER A 8 -7.52 5.55 16.94
N PRO A 9 -6.94 4.90 15.93
CA PRO A 9 -5.71 5.36 15.29
C PRO A 9 -5.83 6.81 14.80
N ARG A 10 -4.71 7.54 14.77
CA ARG A 10 -4.65 8.94 14.30
C ARG A 10 -4.31 8.98 12.80
N CYS A 11 -4.82 9.97 12.10
CA CYS A 11 -4.60 10.11 10.66
C CYS A 11 -3.15 10.41 10.27
N LEU A 12 -2.45 11.22 11.07
CA LEU A 12 -1.04 11.57 10.91
C LEU A 12 -0.66 12.16 9.53
N ALA A 13 -1.62 12.65 8.74
CA ALA A 13 -1.33 13.40 7.53
C ALA A 13 -0.72 14.76 7.91
N LYS A 14 0.22 15.26 7.11
CA LYS A 14 0.82 16.58 7.31
C LYS A 14 -0.25 17.64 7.07
N THR A 15 -0.50 18.46 8.09
CA THR A 15 -1.45 19.57 8.01
C THR A 15 -0.79 20.81 7.37
N ARG A 16 -1.59 21.81 7.02
CA ARG A 16 -1.08 23.10 6.49
C ARG A 16 -0.14 23.83 7.46
N ARG A 17 -0.23 23.56 8.77
CA ARG A 17 0.67 24.08 9.82
C ARG A 17 1.93 23.23 10.00
N ALA A 18 2.20 22.30 9.09
CA ALA A 18 3.29 21.31 9.17
C ALA A 18 3.24 20.32 10.35
N THR A 19 2.20 20.34 11.19
CA THR A 19 1.97 19.35 12.25
C THR A 19 1.24 18.10 11.76
N LEU A 20 1.27 17.00 12.51
CA LEU A 20 0.56 15.75 12.19
C LEU A 20 -0.92 15.81 12.59
N CYS A 21 -1.81 15.36 11.70
CA CYS A 21 -3.25 15.34 11.96
C CYS A 21 -3.64 14.37 13.10
N GLN A 22 -4.35 14.90 14.11
CA GLN A 22 -4.83 14.15 15.28
C GLN A 22 -6.28 13.66 15.17
N SER A 23 -6.95 13.91 14.04
CA SER A 23 -8.29 13.39 13.80
C SER A 23 -8.29 11.85 13.74
N PRO A 24 -9.39 11.19 14.17
CA PRO A 24 -9.52 9.74 14.08
C PRO A 24 -9.39 9.27 12.63
N ALA A 25 -8.62 8.21 12.41
CA ALA A 25 -8.44 7.58 11.11
C ALA A 25 -9.65 6.71 10.75
N MET A 26 -9.98 6.70 9.47
CA MET A 26 -10.89 5.73 8.85
C MET A 26 -10.12 4.43 8.56
N PRO A 27 -10.79 3.35 8.10
CA PRO A 27 -10.11 2.07 7.83
C PRO A 27 -8.90 2.15 6.89
N ASN A 28 -8.85 3.17 6.01
CA ASN A 28 -7.71 3.43 5.12
C ASN A 28 -6.53 4.17 5.78
N GLY A 29 -6.58 4.43 7.09
CA GLY A 29 -5.54 5.12 7.85
C GLY A 29 -5.57 6.66 7.76
N ARG A 30 -6.50 7.26 7.01
CA ARG A 30 -6.64 8.73 6.89
C ARG A 30 -7.96 9.22 7.47
N CYS A 31 -7.99 10.48 7.93
CA CYS A 31 -9.24 11.06 8.43
C CYS A 31 -10.12 11.54 7.27
N ARG A 32 -11.39 11.83 7.57
CA ARG A 32 -12.38 12.35 6.62
C ARG A 32 -11.89 13.51 5.74
N LEU A 33 -11.01 14.36 6.27
CA LEU A 33 -10.47 15.54 5.59
C LEU A 33 -9.20 15.26 4.77
N HIS A 34 -8.41 14.25 5.15
CA HIS A 34 -7.12 13.93 4.50
C HIS A 34 -7.21 12.68 3.62
N GLY A 35 -8.35 12.47 2.94
CA GLY A 35 -8.54 11.35 2.01
C GLY A 35 -9.14 10.09 2.62
N GLY A 36 -9.63 10.13 3.86
CA GLY A 36 -10.30 9.00 4.52
C GLY A 36 -11.52 8.47 3.75
N LYS A 37 -12.21 9.36 3.03
CA LYS A 37 -13.36 9.03 2.17
C LYS A 37 -12.97 8.51 0.78
N SER A 38 -11.70 8.57 0.41
CA SER A 38 -11.27 8.13 -0.92
C SER A 38 -11.35 6.61 -0.98
N PRO A 39 -11.99 6.03 -2.02
CA PRO A 39 -11.98 4.58 -2.25
C PRO A 39 -10.59 4.06 -2.67
N GLY A 40 -9.61 4.95 -2.84
CA GLY A 40 -8.30 4.64 -3.41
C GLY A 40 -8.32 4.71 -4.94
N ALA A 41 -7.15 4.50 -5.54
CA ALA A 41 -7.04 4.41 -6.99
C ALA A 41 -7.71 3.12 -7.49
N PRO A 42 -8.45 3.17 -8.61
CA PRO A 42 -9.01 1.95 -9.21
C PRO A 42 -7.90 1.00 -9.67
N CYS A 43 -8.26 -0.25 -9.91
CA CYS A 43 -7.36 -1.27 -10.44
C CYS A 43 -7.50 -1.38 -11.97
N GLY A 44 -6.48 -1.96 -12.62
CA GLY A 44 -6.51 -2.25 -14.06
C GLY A 44 -6.63 -0.99 -14.91
N GLU A 45 -7.32 -1.09 -16.04
CA GLU A 45 -7.46 -0.03 -17.05
C GLU A 45 -8.07 1.27 -16.52
N GLY A 46 -8.89 1.20 -15.47
CA GLY A 46 -9.43 2.40 -14.82
C GLY A 46 -8.38 3.21 -14.06
N ASN A 47 -7.21 2.63 -13.79
CA ASN A 47 -6.11 3.33 -13.16
C ASN A 47 -5.36 4.17 -14.21
N GLY A 48 -5.25 5.49 -13.99
CA GLY A 48 -4.51 6.38 -14.89
C GLY A 48 -3.03 6.03 -15.08
N ASN A 49 -2.44 5.22 -14.21
CA ASN A 49 -1.07 4.69 -14.34
C ASN A 49 -1.00 3.33 -15.05
N TYR A 50 -2.14 2.73 -15.37
CA TYR A 50 -2.19 1.48 -16.12
C TYR A 50 -1.81 1.74 -17.58
N ARG A 51 -1.02 0.82 -18.13
CA ARG A 51 -0.52 0.89 -19.50
C ARG A 51 -0.63 -0.48 -20.16
N HIS A 52 0.18 -1.43 -19.67
CA HIS A 52 0.38 -2.75 -20.28
C HIS A 52 0.32 -3.88 -19.22
N GLY A 53 -0.14 -3.59 -17.99
CA GLY A 53 -0.25 -4.58 -16.92
C GLY A 53 1.06 -4.92 -16.17
N PHE A 54 2.22 -4.51 -16.68
CA PHE A 54 3.55 -4.87 -16.11
C PHE A 54 3.79 -4.45 -14.65
N TYR A 55 3.06 -3.44 -14.16
CA TYR A 55 3.16 -2.95 -12.79
C TYR A 55 1.98 -3.34 -11.91
N THR A 56 1.14 -4.28 -12.37
CA THR A 56 0.09 -4.85 -11.52
C THR A 56 0.70 -5.69 -10.41
N LYS A 57 -0.02 -5.84 -9.29
CA LYS A 57 0.41 -6.70 -8.18
C LYS A 57 0.68 -8.14 -8.64
N ALA A 58 -0.17 -8.66 -9.52
CA ALA A 58 -0.03 -10.00 -10.09
C ALA A 58 1.26 -10.15 -10.91
N SER A 59 1.52 -9.22 -11.85
CA SER A 59 2.74 -9.27 -12.67
C SER A 59 4.02 -9.09 -11.84
N ILE A 60 4.00 -8.22 -10.83
CA ILE A 60 5.13 -8.05 -9.91
C ILE A 60 5.37 -9.35 -9.11
N SER A 61 4.31 -9.98 -8.60
CA SER A 61 4.40 -11.24 -7.85
C SER A 61 4.97 -12.36 -8.71
N ASN A 62 4.50 -12.49 -9.95
CA ASN A 62 5.00 -13.50 -10.87
C ASN A 62 6.50 -13.33 -11.15
N ARG A 63 6.96 -12.09 -11.42
CA ARG A 63 8.39 -11.82 -11.62
C ARG A 63 9.24 -12.17 -10.40
N ARG A 64 8.74 -11.89 -9.19
CA ARG A 64 9.44 -12.27 -7.95
C ARG A 64 9.56 -13.79 -7.83
N HIS A 65 8.49 -14.52 -8.13
CA HIS A 65 8.47 -15.98 -8.07
C HIS A 65 9.44 -16.60 -9.10
N ILE A 66 9.44 -16.09 -10.34
CA ILE A 66 10.38 -16.53 -11.37
C ILE A 66 11.83 -16.22 -10.96
N ALA A 67 12.10 -15.03 -10.41
CA ALA A 67 13.43 -14.67 -9.94
C ALA A 67 13.92 -15.57 -8.80
N GLU A 68 13.03 -15.94 -7.89
CA GLU A 68 13.31 -16.89 -6.81
C GLU A 68 13.61 -18.28 -7.36
N LEU A 69 12.83 -18.77 -8.32
CA LEU A 69 13.10 -20.05 -8.99
C LEU A 69 14.47 -20.05 -9.68
N ILE A 70 14.80 -19.00 -10.43
CA ILE A 70 16.11 -18.85 -11.09
C ILE A 70 17.24 -18.86 -10.07
N ARG A 71 17.08 -18.16 -8.94
CA ARG A 71 18.06 -18.15 -7.85
C ARG A 71 18.28 -19.55 -7.29
N SER A 72 17.20 -20.26 -6.96
CA SER A 72 17.28 -21.63 -6.43
C SER A 72 17.93 -22.58 -7.43
N CYS A 73 17.63 -22.46 -8.73
CA CYS A 73 18.27 -23.27 -9.76
C CYS A 73 19.79 -23.01 -9.86
N ARG A 74 20.22 -21.75 -9.75
CA ARG A 74 21.65 -21.39 -9.73
C ARG A 74 22.36 -21.97 -8.51
N GLU A 75 21.77 -21.83 -7.33
CA GLU A 75 22.31 -22.41 -6.09
C GLU A 75 22.45 -23.93 -6.18
N LEU A 76 21.48 -24.62 -6.79
CA LEU A 76 21.58 -26.07 -7.02
C LEU A 76 22.70 -26.42 -8.00
N MET A 77 22.93 -25.63 -9.05
CA MET A 77 24.02 -25.86 -9.99
C MET A 77 25.39 -25.59 -9.37
N ASP A 78 25.51 -24.57 -8.51
CA ASP A 78 26.78 -24.21 -7.87
C ASP A 78 27.19 -25.20 -6.75
N CYS A 79 26.23 -25.96 -6.22
CA CYS A 79 26.46 -27.01 -5.22
C CYS A 79 26.81 -28.40 -5.81
N LEU A 80 26.73 -28.56 -7.14
CA LEU A 80 27.13 -29.78 -7.86
C LEU A 80 28.59 -29.69 -8.32
#